data_AF-A0A4R3SML7-F1
#
_entry.id   AF-A0A4R3SML7-F1
#
_cell.length_a   1.000
_cell.length_b   1.000
_cell.length_c   1.000
_cell.angle_alpha   90.00
_cell.angle_beta   90.00
_cell.angle_gamma   90.00
#
_symmetry.space_group_name_H-M   'P 1'
#
loop_
_entity.id
_entity.type
_entity.pdbx_description
1 polymer ?
#
loop_
_entity_poly.entity_id
_entity_poly.type
_entity_poly.pdbx_seq_one_letter_code
_entity_poly.pdbx_strand_id
1 'polypeptide(L)'
;MFEKRASKAEAIQMPSPWTSDSGGLRITASAEPRGLTRRLQLIVTMKIASDVAVFRGEELSSLVNGRVQQIESDSTPIAFLFFGGEQGTGAPIDVARQNVPADAIALVITPNVESVVHTLTAAEVERLRSWLRDCA
;
A
#
# COMPACT_ATOMS: atom_id res chain seq x y z
N MET A 1 0.86 -51.83 -1.77
CA MET A 1 0.67 -50.87 -0.67
C MET A 1 1.21 -49.53 -1.16
N PHE A 2 0.34 -48.62 -1.59
CA PHE A 2 0.76 -47.31 -2.12
C PHE A 2 0.84 -46.34 -0.95
N GLU A 3 2.05 -46.00 -0.51
CA GLU A 3 2.26 -44.87 0.39
C GLU A 3 1.86 -43.60 -0.35
N LYS A 4 0.69 -43.04 -0.02
CA LYS A 4 0.34 -41.67 -0.35
C LYS A 4 1.36 -40.76 0.33
N ARG A 5 2.40 -40.35 -0.41
CA ARG A 5 3.18 -39.16 -0.07
C ARG A 5 2.23 -37.98 -0.12
N ALA A 6 1.59 -37.67 1.00
CA ALA A 6 0.95 -36.40 1.22
C ALA A 6 2.06 -35.35 1.09
N SER A 7 2.12 -34.70 -0.06
CA SER A 7 2.94 -33.53 -0.29
C SER A 7 2.56 -32.52 0.78
N LYS A 8 3.40 -32.35 1.81
CA LYS A 8 3.32 -31.21 2.72
C LYS A 8 3.57 -29.97 1.87
N ALA A 9 2.50 -29.38 1.35
CA ALA A 9 2.56 -27.99 0.94
C ALA A 9 2.86 -27.21 2.22
N GLU A 10 4.09 -26.73 2.37
CA GLU A 10 4.43 -25.77 3.42
C GLU A 10 3.43 -24.62 3.33
N ALA A 11 2.68 -24.41 4.41
CA ALA A 11 1.79 -23.27 4.52
C ALA A 11 2.66 -22.01 4.43
N ILE A 12 2.29 -21.09 3.53
CA ILE A 12 2.95 -19.79 3.44
C ILE A 12 2.75 -19.12 4.79
N GLN A 13 3.83 -18.78 5.48
CA GLN A 13 3.74 -18.07 6.74
C GLN A 13 3.26 -16.65 6.44
N MET A 14 2.03 -16.34 6.85
CA MET A 14 1.49 -14.99 6.68
C MET A 14 2.06 -14.06 7.74
N PRO A 15 2.44 -12.82 7.39
CA PRO A 15 2.73 -11.81 8.40
C PRO A 15 1.50 -11.55 9.26
N SER A 16 1.73 -11.25 10.54
CA SER A 16 0.67 -10.67 11.35
C SER A 16 0.33 -9.28 10.79
N PRO A 17 -0.96 -8.91 10.67
CA PRO A 17 -1.32 -7.57 10.22
C PRO A 17 -0.65 -6.49 11.06
N TRP A 18 -0.19 -5.43 10.39
CA TRP A 18 0.39 -4.26 11.04
C TRP A 18 -0.63 -3.12 11.02
N THR A 19 -0.70 -2.36 12.11
CA THR A 19 -1.54 -1.17 12.18
C THR A 19 -0.76 -0.01 12.78
N SER A 20 -0.94 1.17 12.21
CA SER A 20 -0.37 2.44 12.70
C SER A 20 -1.42 3.54 12.63
N ASP A 21 -1.47 4.37 13.67
CA ASP A 21 -2.29 5.57 13.71
C ASP A 21 -1.36 6.80 13.64
N SER A 22 -1.62 7.72 12.71
CA SER A 22 -0.79 8.90 12.47
C SER A 22 -1.63 10.05 11.95
N GLY A 23 -1.58 11.21 12.62
CA GLY A 23 -2.29 12.43 12.18
C GLY A 23 -3.77 12.23 11.81
N GLY A 24 -4.49 11.34 12.51
CA GLY A 24 -5.90 11.02 12.23
C GLY A 24 -6.14 9.97 11.14
N LEU A 25 -5.09 9.51 10.46
CA LEU A 25 -5.10 8.38 9.54
C LEU A 25 -4.77 7.08 10.30
N ARG A 26 -5.61 6.06 10.13
CA ARG A 26 -5.29 4.67 10.49
C ARG A 26 -4.87 3.91 9.25
N ILE A 27 -3.67 3.33 9.29
CA ILE A 27 -3.10 2.47 8.25
C ILE A 27 -3.12 1.05 8.77
N THR A 28 -3.75 0.13 8.04
CA THR A 28 -3.71 -1.31 8.32
C THR A 28 -3.12 -2.01 7.12
N ALA A 29 -1.94 -2.61 7.28
CA ALA A 29 -1.32 -3.47 6.28
C ALA A 29 -1.58 -4.95 6.62
N SER A 30 -2.03 -5.70 5.64
CA SER A 30 -2.24 -7.14 5.73
C SER A 30 -1.82 -7.82 4.44
N ALA A 31 -1.68 -9.15 4.48
CA ALA A 31 -1.37 -9.96 3.32
C ALA A 31 -2.37 -11.09 3.19
N GLU A 32 -2.74 -11.44 1.96
CA GLU A 32 -3.57 -12.60 1.64
C GLU A 32 -2.89 -13.50 0.60
N PRO A 33 -3.16 -14.82 0.60
CA PRO A 33 -2.67 -15.70 -0.45
C PRO A 33 -3.27 -15.34 -1.80
N ARG A 34 -2.43 -15.14 -2.82
CA ARG A 34 -2.86 -14.84 -4.19
C ARG A 34 -3.23 -16.13 -4.94
N GLY A 35 -4.46 -16.60 -4.76
CA GLY A 35 -5.03 -17.72 -5.51
C GLY A 35 -4.17 -19.00 -5.47
N LEU A 36 -4.00 -19.66 -6.63
CA LEU A 36 -3.22 -20.90 -6.76
C LEU A 36 -1.69 -20.68 -6.72
N THR A 37 -1.22 -19.44 -6.66
CA THR A 37 0.22 -19.13 -6.62
C THR A 37 0.69 -19.03 -5.17
N ARG A 38 1.94 -19.45 -4.89
CA ARG A 38 2.56 -19.26 -3.57
C ARG A 38 2.98 -17.80 -3.30
N ARG A 39 2.28 -16.82 -3.88
CA ARG A 39 2.57 -15.40 -3.71
C ARG A 39 1.59 -14.77 -2.74
N LEU A 40 2.09 -13.87 -1.92
CA LEU A 40 1.26 -13.02 -1.07
C LEU A 40 0.83 -11.78 -1.86
N GLN A 41 -0.43 -11.40 -1.70
CA GLN A 41 -0.97 -10.12 -2.13
C GLN A 41 -1.02 -9.20 -0.92
N LEU A 42 -0.36 -8.05 -1.04
CA LEU A 42 -0.43 -6.99 -0.05
C LEU A 42 -1.77 -6.26 -0.16
N ILE A 43 -2.36 -5.96 0.99
CA ILE A 43 -3.54 -5.12 1.15
C ILE A 43 -3.18 -4.01 2.14
N VAL A 44 -3.40 -2.76 1.77
CA VAL A 44 -3.27 -1.61 2.67
C VAL A 44 -4.61 -0.90 2.75
N THR A 45 -5.20 -0.90 3.94
CA THR A 45 -6.42 -0.14 4.25
C THR A 45 -6.03 1.16 4.95
N MET A 46 -6.51 2.28 4.44
CA MET A 46 -6.30 3.61 4.97
C MET A 46 -7.64 4.23 5.35
N LYS A 47 -7.83 4.52 6.63
CA LYS A 47 -9.06 5.13 7.15
C LYS A 47 -8.76 6.50 7.73
N ILE A 48 -9.41 7.54 7.21
CA ILE A 48 -9.31 8.90 7.73
C ILE A 48 -10.71 9.51 7.83
N ALA A 49 -11.04 10.05 9.01
CA ALA A 49 -12.40 10.48 9.32
C ALA A 49 -13.46 9.41 8.98
N SER A 50 -14.31 9.67 7.98
CA SER A 50 -15.36 8.77 7.50
C SER A 50 -14.98 8.00 6.23
N ASP A 51 -13.86 8.34 5.59
CA ASP A 51 -13.44 7.75 4.33
C ASP A 51 -12.53 6.53 4.54
N VAL A 52 -12.67 5.56 3.65
CA VAL A 52 -11.85 4.34 3.63
C VAL A 52 -11.33 4.13 2.22
N ALA A 53 -10.01 4.11 2.09
CA ALA A 53 -9.31 3.75 0.86
C ALA A 53 -8.65 2.38 1.04
N VAL A 54 -8.78 1.51 0.06
CA VAL A 54 -8.19 0.17 0.06
C VAL A 54 -7.30 0.04 -1.15
N PHE A 55 -6.05 -0.33 -0.96
CA PHE A 55 -5.08 -0.56 -2.02
C PHE A 55 -4.66 -2.03 -1.98
N ARG A 56 -4.50 -2.67 -3.14
CA ARG A 56 -4.15 -4.10 -3.21
C ARG A 56 -3.18 -4.40 -4.34
N GLY A 57 -2.41 -5.46 -4.17
CA GLY A 57 -1.61 -6.05 -5.27
C GLY A 57 -0.12 -5.70 -5.27
N GLU A 58 0.56 -6.13 -6.32
CA GLU A 58 2.02 -6.01 -6.48
C GLU A 58 2.47 -4.54 -6.67
N GLU A 59 1.57 -3.67 -7.09
CA GLU A 59 1.84 -2.23 -7.23
C GLU A 59 2.08 -1.55 -5.89
N LEU A 60 1.44 -2.01 -4.80
CA LEU A 60 1.75 -1.51 -3.45
C LEU A 60 3.16 -1.88 -3.02
N SER A 61 3.59 -3.11 -3.28
CA SER A 61 4.96 -3.53 -3.00
C SER A 61 5.95 -2.73 -3.85
N SER A 62 5.60 -2.46 -5.11
CA SER A 62 6.42 -1.63 -5.99
C SER A 62 6.47 -0.18 -5.52
N LEU A 63 5.34 0.38 -5.06
CA LEU A 63 5.25 1.68 -4.43
C LEU A 63 6.13 1.71 -3.18
N VAL A 64 5.92 0.89 -2.15
CA VAL A 64 6.76 0.95 -0.92
C VAL A 64 8.29 0.79 -1.18
N ASN A 65 8.67 0.20 -2.32
CA ASN A 65 10.05 0.08 -2.79
C ASN A 65 10.54 1.20 -3.74
N GLY A 66 9.77 2.28 -3.92
CA GLY A 66 10.13 3.44 -4.75
C GLY A 66 10.10 3.20 -6.26
N ARG A 67 9.40 2.17 -6.74
CA ARG A 67 9.42 1.76 -8.16
C ARG A 67 8.20 2.20 -8.97
N VAL A 68 7.06 2.39 -8.32
CA VAL A 68 5.83 2.89 -8.93
C VAL A 68 5.55 4.28 -8.37
N GLN A 69 5.05 5.18 -9.22
CA GLN A 69 4.81 6.57 -8.84
C GLN A 69 3.37 6.84 -8.40
N GLN A 70 2.41 6.00 -8.79
CA GLN A 70 0.99 6.17 -8.43
C GLN A 70 0.28 4.83 -8.42
N ILE A 71 -0.67 4.66 -7.51
CA ILE A 71 -1.67 3.59 -7.55
C ILE A 71 -3.05 4.14 -7.22
N GLU A 72 -4.08 3.51 -7.76
CA GLU A 72 -5.49 3.80 -7.47
C GLU A 72 -6.02 2.84 -6.41
N SER A 73 -7.02 3.26 -5.64
CA SER A 73 -7.68 2.42 -4.65
C SER A 73 -8.80 1.58 -5.27
N ASP A 74 -9.05 0.41 -4.67
CA ASP A 74 -10.20 -0.46 -4.94
C ASP A 74 -11.48 0.00 -4.20
N SER A 75 -11.60 1.29 -3.90
CA SER A 75 -12.65 1.85 -3.05
C SER A 75 -13.52 2.90 -3.76
N THR A 76 -14.67 3.20 -3.18
CA THR A 76 -15.48 4.37 -3.55
C THR A 76 -15.68 5.23 -2.29
N PRO A 77 -15.30 6.53 -2.29
CA PRO A 77 -14.68 7.29 -3.39
C PRO A 77 -13.30 6.76 -3.80
N ILE A 78 -12.89 7.12 -5.03
CA ILE A 78 -11.57 6.77 -5.56
C ILE A 78 -10.51 7.55 -4.78
N ALA A 79 -9.43 6.88 -4.42
CA ALA A 79 -8.26 7.46 -3.76
C ALA A 79 -6.98 7.06 -4.50
N PHE A 80 -5.91 7.83 -4.29
CA PHE A 80 -4.63 7.60 -4.92
C PHE A 80 -3.51 7.61 -3.87
N LEU A 81 -2.55 6.70 -4.01
CA LEU A 81 -1.24 6.80 -3.34
C LEU A 81 -0.16 7.14 -4.34
N PHE A 82 0.78 8.00 -3.96
CA PHE A 82 1.92 8.35 -4.80
C PHE A 82 3.14 8.81 -4.00
N PHE A 83 4.34 8.75 -4.60
CA PHE A 83 5.53 9.43 -4.07
C PHE A 83 5.59 10.89 -4.49
N GLY A 84 6.11 11.72 -3.58
CA GLY A 84 6.45 13.11 -3.89
C GLY A 84 7.66 13.26 -4.81
N GLY A 85 8.00 14.51 -5.13
CA GLY A 85 9.31 14.88 -5.66
C GLY A 85 9.58 14.68 -7.17
N GLU A 86 8.83 13.84 -7.89
CA GLU A 86 8.99 13.70 -9.35
C GLU A 86 7.77 14.26 -10.11
N GLN A 87 8.05 15.17 -11.05
CA GLN A 87 7.08 15.65 -12.03
C GLN A 87 6.99 14.65 -13.16
N GLY A 88 5.80 14.09 -13.38
CA GLY A 88 5.61 13.16 -14.46
C GLY A 88 4.17 12.73 -14.56
N THR A 89 3.32 13.58 -15.15
CA THR A 89 2.32 13.24 -16.19
C THR A 89 1.20 14.28 -16.36
N GLY A 90 1.40 15.56 -16.05
CA GLY A 90 0.43 16.63 -16.37
C GLY A 90 -0.96 16.44 -15.76
N ALA A 91 -1.10 15.58 -14.75
CA ALA A 91 -2.37 15.22 -14.13
C ALA A 91 -2.67 16.15 -12.95
N PRO A 92 -3.94 16.29 -12.50
CA PRO A 92 -4.30 17.09 -11.32
C PRO A 92 -3.50 16.77 -10.04
N ILE A 93 -2.99 15.54 -9.94
CA ILE A 93 -2.16 15.07 -8.82
C ILE A 93 -0.74 15.68 -8.83
N ASP A 94 -0.25 16.20 -9.95
CA ASP A 94 1.09 16.81 -10.04
C ASP A 94 1.24 18.03 -9.13
N VAL A 95 0.15 18.79 -8.92
CA VAL A 95 0.12 19.91 -7.97
C VAL A 95 0.32 19.40 -6.54
N ALA A 96 -0.34 18.30 -6.18
CA ALA A 96 -0.17 17.67 -4.87
C ALA A 96 1.25 17.11 -4.69
N ARG A 97 1.84 16.49 -5.72
CA ARG A 97 3.21 15.93 -5.71
C ARG A 97 4.30 16.94 -5.37
N GLN A 98 4.18 18.17 -5.85
CA GLN A 98 5.18 19.23 -5.62
C GLN A 98 5.34 19.59 -4.14
N ASN A 99 4.30 19.35 -3.34
CA ASN A 99 4.27 19.67 -1.91
C ASN A 99 4.62 18.47 -1.02
N VAL A 100 4.91 17.31 -1.61
CA VAL A 100 5.20 16.07 -0.89
C VAL A 100 6.70 15.77 -1.01
N PRO A 101 7.39 15.46 0.10
CA PRO A 101 8.78 14.99 0.07
C PRO A 101 8.96 13.77 -0.84
N ALA A 102 10.11 13.67 -1.51
CA ALA A 102 10.39 12.60 -2.48
C ALA A 102 10.41 11.18 -1.87
N ASP A 103 10.68 11.09 -0.57
CA ASP A 103 10.75 9.86 0.23
C ASP A 103 9.45 9.56 1.01
N ALA A 104 8.40 10.36 0.79
CA ALA A 104 7.10 10.22 1.44
C ALA A 104 6.04 9.71 0.46
N ILE A 105 5.05 8.97 0.99
CA ILE A 105 3.87 8.52 0.23
C ILE A 105 2.68 9.39 0.64
N ALA A 106 2.05 10.06 -0.30
CA ALA A 106 0.85 10.86 -0.04
C ALA A 106 -0.42 10.10 -0.43
N LEU A 107 -1.48 10.36 0.33
CA LEU A 107 -2.85 9.95 0.09
C LEU A 107 -3.67 11.13 -0.39
N VAL A 108 -4.40 10.93 -1.49
CA VAL A 108 -5.37 11.88 -2.04
C VAL A 108 -6.70 11.16 -2.24
N ILE A 109 -7.82 11.82 -1.99
CA ILE A 109 -9.17 11.26 -2.13
C ILE A 109 -10.00 12.16 -3.06
N THR A 110 -10.67 11.56 -4.04
CA THR A 110 -11.60 12.27 -4.94
C THR A 110 -12.83 12.81 -4.18
N PRO A 111 -13.38 13.96 -4.58
CA PRO A 111 -13.04 14.77 -5.76
C PRO A 111 -11.83 15.72 -5.58
N ASN A 112 -11.29 15.83 -4.37
CA ASN A 112 -10.26 16.83 -4.04
C ASN A 112 -8.84 16.37 -4.42
N VAL A 113 -8.62 16.14 -5.72
CA VAL A 113 -7.38 15.53 -6.25
C VAL A 113 -6.13 16.42 -6.17
N GLU A 114 -6.31 17.72 -5.91
CA GLU A 114 -5.22 18.69 -5.77
C GLU A 114 -4.70 18.79 -4.32
N SER A 115 -5.44 18.25 -3.34
CA SER A 115 -5.10 18.34 -1.93
C SER A 115 -4.69 17.00 -1.36
N VAL A 116 -3.49 16.95 -0.78
CA VAL A 116 -3.05 15.80 0.01
C VAL A 116 -3.89 15.71 1.29
N VAL A 117 -4.56 14.58 1.45
CA VAL A 117 -5.36 14.26 2.64
C VAL A 117 -4.46 13.82 3.79
N HIS A 118 -3.39 13.08 3.47
CA HIS A 118 -2.39 12.67 4.44
C HIS A 118 -1.06 12.34 3.76
N THR A 119 0.05 12.51 4.48
CA THR A 119 1.39 12.14 4.02
C THR A 119 2.02 11.16 4.98
N LEU A 120 2.27 9.93 4.51
CA LEU A 120 3.08 8.96 5.21
C LEU A 120 4.53 9.42 5.18
N THR A 121 5.08 9.63 6.36
CA THR A 121 6.48 9.99 6.56
C THR A 121 7.41 8.87 6.09
N ALA A 122 8.66 9.21 5.76
CA ALA A 122 9.68 8.23 5.41
C ALA A 122 9.84 7.11 6.46
N ALA A 123 9.67 7.43 7.74
CA ALA A 123 9.71 6.44 8.82
C ALA A 123 8.54 5.43 8.75
N GLU A 124 7.34 5.87 8.36
CA GLU A 124 6.18 4.98 8.18
C GLU A 124 6.31 4.14 6.92
N VAL A 125 6.83 4.72 5.84
CA VAL A 125 7.17 3.99 4.62
C VAL A 125 8.20 2.90 4.90
N GLU A 126 9.24 3.20 5.69
CA GLU A 126 10.25 2.19 6.07
C GLU A 126 9.69 1.11 7.01
N ARG A 127 8.73 1.44 7.87
CA ARG A 127 8.01 0.44 8.67
C ARG A 127 7.19 -0.50 7.80
N LEU A 128 6.43 0.04 6.83
CA LEU A 128 5.71 -0.76 5.83
C LEU A 128 6.66 -1.66 5.04
N ARG A 129 7.80 -1.12 4.62
CA ARG A 129 8.85 -1.87 3.91
C ARG A 129 9.44 -2.99 4.76
N SER A 130 9.72 -2.72 6.03
CA SER A 130 10.28 -3.71 6.95
C SER A 130 9.29 -4.83 7.24
N TRP A 131 8.03 -4.49 7.51
CA TRP A 131 6.96 -5.47 7.65
C TRP A 131 6.84 -6.37 6.42
N LEU A 132 6.95 -5.81 5.19
CA LEU A 132 6.95 -6.60 3.95
C LEU A 132 8.16 -7.53 3.82
N ARG A 133 9.35 -7.11 4.26
CA ARG A 133 10.55 -7.96 4.21
C ARG A 133 10.46 -9.13 5.16
N ASP A 134 9.85 -8.94 6.33
CA ASP A 134 9.59 -10.03 7.27
C ASP A 134 8.62 -11.10 6.71
N CYS A 135 8.00 -10.83 5.54
CA CYS A 135 7.10 -11.75 4.84
C CYS A 135 7.76 -12.58 3.72
N ALA A 136 8.96 -12.20 3.26
CA ALA A 136 9.61 -12.73 2.05
C ALA A 136 10.73 -13.73 2.39
#